data_AF-A0A967CJ03-F1
#
_entry.id   AF-A0A967CJ03-F1
#
_cell.length_a   1.000
_cell.length_b   1.000
_cell.length_c   1.000
_cell.angle_alpha   90.00
_cell.angle_beta   90.00
_cell.angle_gamma   90.00
#
_symmetry.space_group_name_H-M   'P 1'
#
loop_
_entity.id
_entity.type
_entity.pdbx_description
1 polymer ?
#
loop_
_entity_poly.entity_id
_entity_poly.type
_entity_poly.pdbx_seq_one_letter_code
_entity_poly.pdbx_strand_id
1 'polypeptide(L)'
;IQILSQILADILKRPYITVGMVAFAAMLPLALTSNQWSLRKLGRHWHRIHKLTYSVCILACVHFIMLRKGFQLEPLVYLGLIAMLLVFRLNPKTKHSR
;
A
#
# COMPACT_ATOMS: atom_id res chain seq x y z
N ILE A 1 -32.15 2.62 5.74
CA ILE A 1 -31.04 1.75 5.24
C ILE A 1 -30.61 2.11 3.80
N GLN A 2 -31.40 2.87 3.02
CA GLN A 2 -31.04 3.32 1.65
C GLN A 2 -29.69 4.07 1.53
N ILE A 3 -29.18 4.66 2.61
CA ILE A 3 -27.97 5.47 2.59
C ILE A 3 -26.72 4.60 2.33
N LEU A 4 -26.64 3.40 2.93
CA LEU A 4 -25.44 2.56 2.83
C LEU A 4 -25.28 1.92 1.44
N SER A 5 -26.39 1.51 0.81
CA SER A 5 -26.39 0.94 -0.54
C SER A 5 -26.08 1.99 -1.60
N GLN A 6 -26.52 3.24 -1.42
CA GLN A 6 -26.16 4.36 -2.28
C GLN A 6 -24.67 4.69 -2.19
N ILE A 7 -24.11 4.73 -0.98
CA ILE A 7 -22.67 4.94 -0.76
C ILE A 7 -21.85 3.84 -1.46
N LEU A 8 -22.24 2.57 -1.30
CA LEU A 8 -21.56 1.45 -1.98
C LEU A 8 -21.63 1.55 -3.51
N ALA A 9 -22.80 1.91 -4.05
CA ALA A 9 -22.98 2.09 -5.49
C ALA A 9 -22.14 3.25 -6.05
N ASP A 10 -22.04 4.36 -5.31
CA ASP A 10 -21.22 5.51 -5.72
C ASP A 10 -19.72 5.24 -5.64
N ILE A 11 -19.28 4.44 -4.66
CA ILE A 11 -17.90 3.96 -4.56
C ILE A 11 -17.58 3.09 -5.78
N LEU A 12 -18.44 2.11 -6.12
CA LEU A 12 -18.23 1.23 -7.27
C LEU A 12 -18.23 1.97 -8.61
N LYS A 13 -19.02 3.05 -8.74
CA LYS A 13 -19.01 3.91 -9.93
C LYS A 13 -17.70 4.70 -10.12
N ARG A 14 -16.90 4.87 -9.06
CA ARG A 14 -15.66 5.67 -9.08
C ARG A 14 -14.45 4.74 -8.90
N PRO A 15 -13.86 4.23 -10.00
CA PRO A 15 -12.84 3.18 -9.94
C PRO A 15 -11.57 3.60 -9.19
N TYR A 16 -11.27 4.90 -9.12
CA TYR A 16 -10.16 5.39 -8.30
C TYR A 16 -10.39 5.16 -6.80
N ILE A 17 -11.63 5.29 -6.31
CA ILE A 17 -11.97 5.05 -4.90
C ILE A 17 -11.86 3.56 -4.60
N THR A 18 -12.39 2.69 -5.47
CA THR A 18 -12.33 1.24 -5.25
C THR A 18 -10.90 0.72 -5.19
N VAL A 19 -10.03 1.17 -6.10
CA VAL A 19 -8.60 0.77 -6.08
C VAL A 19 -7.93 1.21 -4.77
N GLY A 20 -8.20 2.44 -4.31
CA GLY A 20 -7.68 2.93 -3.02
C GLY A 20 -8.20 2.12 -1.84
N MET A 21 -9.50 1.79 -1.83
CA MET A 21 -10.12 0.97 -0.78
C MET A 21 -9.56 -0.44 -0.73
N VAL A 22 -9.31 -1.07 -1.89
CA VAL A 22 -8.67 -2.40 -1.96
C VAL A 22 -7.22 -2.33 -1.44
N ALA A 23 -6.46 -1.31 -1.85
CA ALA A 23 -5.09 -1.10 -1.36
C ALA A 23 -5.07 -0.91 0.17
N PHE A 24 -5.97 -0.09 0.69
CA PHE A 24 -6.12 0.17 2.12
C PHE A 24 -6.53 -1.09 2.89
N ALA A 25 -7.54 -1.83 2.41
CA ALA A 25 -7.97 -3.07 3.03
C ALA A 25 -6.85 -4.12 3.06
N ALA A 26 -6.07 -4.23 1.98
CA ALA A 26 -4.91 -5.10 1.92
C ALA A 26 -3.78 -4.65 2.87
N MET A 27 -3.67 -3.35 3.18
CA MET A 27 -2.67 -2.81 4.11
C MET A 27 -2.99 -3.12 5.59
N LEU A 28 -4.26 -3.25 5.96
CA LEU A 28 -4.69 -3.56 7.34
C LEU A 28 -4.03 -4.82 7.93
N PRO A 29 -4.04 -5.99 7.28
CA PRO A 29 -3.39 -7.18 7.84
C PRO A 29 -1.87 -7.01 7.97
N LEU A 30 -1.22 -6.25 7.08
CA LEU A 30 0.21 -5.94 7.24
C LEU A 30 0.46 -5.06 8.47
N ALA A 31 -0.35 -4.02 8.65
CA ALA A 31 -0.23 -3.12 9.81
C ALA A 31 -0.43 -3.88 11.12
N LEU A 32 -1.44 -4.75 11.21
CA LEU A 32 -1.71 -5.57 12.38
C LEU A 32 -0.61 -6.61 12.66
N THR A 33 0.06 -7.12 11.61
CA THR A 33 1.14 -8.11 11.74
C THR A 33 2.55 -7.51 11.79
N SER A 34 2.66 -6.18 11.94
CA SER A 34 3.93 -5.45 12.00
C SER A 34 4.65 -5.52 13.35
N ASN A 35 4.09 -6.24 14.34
CA ASN A 35 4.66 -6.37 15.68
C ASN A 35 5.51 -7.64 15.84
N GLN A 36 6.46 -7.61 16.80
CA GLN A 36 7.34 -8.75 17.09
C GLN A 36 6.57 -9.99 17.55
N TRP A 37 5.41 -9.81 18.18
CA TRP A 37 4.54 -10.91 18.62
C TRP A 37 4.00 -11.70 17.43
N SER A 38 3.50 -11.01 16.39
CA SER A 38 2.98 -11.63 15.16
C SER A 38 4.07 -12.34 14.38
N LEU A 39 5.28 -11.78 14.33
CA LEU A 39 6.42 -12.44 13.69
C LEU A 39 6.71 -13.80 14.35
N ARG A 40 6.74 -13.86 15.69
CA ARG A 40 6.99 -15.09 16.45
C ARG A 40 5.83 -16.08 16.35
N LYS A 41 4.58 -15.60 16.31
CA LYS A 41 3.37 -16.45 16.29
C LYS A 41 3.06 -17.03 14.91
N LEU A 42 3.18 -16.24 13.84
CA LEU A 42 2.86 -16.70 12.48
C LEU A 42 4.02 -17.42 11.79
N GLY A 43 5.27 -17.16 12.18
CA GLY A 43 6.46 -17.77 11.62
C GLY A 43 6.48 -17.68 10.08
N ARG A 44 6.41 -18.84 9.41
CA ARG A 44 6.47 -18.94 7.93
C ARG A 44 5.30 -18.25 7.21
N HIS A 45 4.13 -18.17 7.83
CA HIS A 45 2.96 -17.51 7.23
C HIS A 45 3.09 -15.98 7.22
N TRP A 46 3.86 -15.42 8.15
CA TRP A 46 4.11 -13.97 8.24
C TRP A 46 4.72 -13.44 6.94
N HIS A 47 5.68 -14.19 6.37
CA HIS A 47 6.33 -13.82 5.12
C HIS A 47 5.38 -13.88 3.92
N ARG A 48 4.42 -14.81 3.91
CA ARG A 48 3.40 -14.90 2.86
C ARG A 48 2.44 -13.71 2.91
N ILE A 49 2.02 -13.28 4.11
CA ILE A 49 1.19 -12.08 4.29
C ILE A 49 1.96 -10.83 3.87
N HIS A 50 3.22 -10.70 4.28
CA HIS A 50 4.01 -9.52 3.96
C HIS A 50 4.37 -9.39 2.47
N LYS A 51 4.27 -10.46 1.67
CA LYS A 51 4.36 -10.36 0.20
C LYS A 51 3.24 -9.50 -0.41
N LEU A 52 2.12 -9.31 0.28
CA LEU A 52 1.06 -8.40 -0.17
C LEU A 52 1.54 -6.95 -0.26
N THR A 53 2.66 -6.57 0.39
CA THR A 53 3.26 -5.23 0.26
C THR A 53 3.50 -4.87 -1.19
N TYR A 54 3.95 -5.83 -2.03
CA TYR A 54 4.21 -5.58 -3.45
C TYR A 54 2.93 -5.19 -4.19
N SER A 55 1.83 -5.90 -3.94
CA SER A 55 0.53 -5.58 -4.53
C SER A 55 -0.01 -4.25 -4.01
N VAL A 56 0.14 -3.96 -2.71
CA VAL A 56 -0.27 -2.68 -2.10
C VAL A 56 0.51 -1.52 -2.71
N CYS A 57 1.82 -1.65 -2.92
CA CYS A 57 2.61 -0.60 -3.58
C CYS A 57 2.14 -0.31 -5.00
N ILE A 58 1.85 -1.35 -5.80
CA ILE A 58 1.35 -1.19 -7.16
C ILE A 58 -0.04 -0.52 -7.14
N LEU A 59 -0.96 -1.02 -6.32
CA LEU A 59 -2.30 -0.45 -6.20
C LEU A 59 -2.29 0.99 -5.68
N ALA A 60 -1.40 1.33 -4.76
CA ALA A 60 -1.22 2.69 -4.26
C ALA A 60 -0.73 3.63 -5.36
N CYS A 61 0.23 3.20 -6.19
CA CYS A 61 0.69 3.99 -7.34
C CYS A 61 -0.44 4.22 -8.35
N VAL A 62 -1.20 3.17 -8.69
CA VAL A 62 -2.34 3.26 -9.60
C VAL A 62 -3.41 4.19 -9.03
N HIS A 63 -3.80 4.01 -7.77
CA HIS A 63 -4.75 4.89 -7.07
C HIS A 63 -4.32 6.35 -7.13
N PHE A 64 -3.03 6.60 -6.89
CA PHE A 64 -2.46 7.93 -6.89
C PHE A 64 -2.54 8.61 -8.27
N ILE A 65 -2.19 7.89 -9.34
CA ILE A 65 -2.29 8.37 -10.72
C ILE A 65 -3.74 8.72 -11.08
N MET A 66 -4.71 7.88 -10.66
CA MET A 66 -6.12 8.13 -10.95
C MET A 66 -6.71 9.33 -10.19
N LEU A 67 -6.13 9.69 -9.04
CA LEU A 67 -6.62 10.79 -8.20
C LEU A 67 -6.28 12.18 -8.77
N ARG A 68 -5.16 12.31 -9.48
CA ARG A 68 -4.66 13.60 -9.99
C ARG A 68 -5.26 13.90 -11.36
N LYS A 69 -6.15 14.90 -11.42
CA LYS A 69 -6.49 15.58 -12.68
C LYS A 69 -5.47 16.70 -12.93
N GLY A 70 -4.61 16.51 -13.93
CA GLY A 70 -3.53 17.44 -14.29
C GLY A 70 -2.16 17.07 -13.70
N PHE A 71 -1.09 17.54 -14.35
CA PHE A 71 0.30 17.34 -13.90
C PHE A 71 0.64 18.32 -12.78
N GLN A 72 0.58 17.87 -11.53
CA GLN A 72 1.05 18.63 -10.37
C GLN A 72 2.35 18.02 -9.84
N LEU A 73 3.42 18.83 -9.83
CA LEU A 73 4.78 18.54 -9.36
C LEU A 73 4.87 17.80 -8.02
N GLU A 74 4.38 18.49 -7.00
CA GLU A 74 4.55 18.18 -5.58
C GLU A 74 4.24 16.73 -5.17
N PRO A 75 3.07 16.16 -5.50
CA PRO A 75 2.79 14.77 -5.16
C PRO A 75 3.73 13.74 -5.75
N LEU A 76 4.15 13.93 -7.00
CA LEU A 76 5.04 12.99 -7.68
C LEU A 76 6.41 13.01 -7.02
N VAL A 77 6.83 14.17 -6.54
CA VAL A 77 8.06 14.32 -5.75
C VAL A 77 7.96 13.58 -4.42
N TYR A 78 6.86 13.72 -3.67
CA TYR A 78 6.69 12.97 -2.42
C TYR A 78 6.62 11.46 -2.62
N LEU A 79 5.88 11.01 -3.64
CA LEU A 79 5.78 9.60 -3.97
C LEU A 79 7.13 9.05 -4.46
N GLY A 80 7.85 9.82 -5.27
CA GLY A 80 9.21 9.51 -5.73
C GLY A 80 10.21 9.39 -4.57
N LEU A 81 10.19 10.32 -3.61
CA LEU A 81 11.05 10.27 -2.42
C LEU A 81 10.74 9.05 -1.54
N ILE A 82 9.47 8.80 -1.26
CA ILE A 82 9.06 7.64 -0.45
C ILE A 82 9.42 6.33 -1.16
N ALA A 83 9.17 6.23 -2.48
CA ALA A 83 9.55 5.07 -3.28
C ALA A 83 11.07 4.87 -3.33
N MET A 84 11.84 5.95 -3.50
CA MET A 84 13.30 5.92 -3.48
C MET A 84 13.82 5.40 -2.14
N LEU A 85 13.30 5.92 -1.02
CA LEU A 85 13.68 5.45 0.32
C LEU A 85 13.29 3.99 0.56
N LEU A 86 12.13 3.54 0.07
CA LEU A 86 11.70 2.15 0.12
C LEU A 86 12.62 1.24 -0.69
N VAL A 87 12.98 1.62 -1.92
CA VAL A 87 13.92 0.87 -2.77
C VAL A 87 15.30 0.80 -2.12
N PHE A 88 15.79 1.92 -1.56
CA PHE A 88 17.08 1.96 -0.87
C PHE A 88 17.09 1.03 0.35
N ARG A 89 15.96 0.96 1.07
CA ARG A 89 15.79 0.06 2.23
C ARG A 89 15.69 -1.41 1.84
N LEU A 90 15.12 -1.71 0.68
CA LEU A 90 15.00 -3.07 0.16
C LEU A 90 16.30 -3.57 -0.47
N ASN A 91 17.29 -2.70 -0.70
CA ASN A 91 18.58 -3.07 -1.26
C ASN A 91 19.46 -3.68 -0.15
N PRO A 92 19.62 -5.03 -0.06
CA PRO A 92 20.38 -5.66 1.00
C PRO A 92 21.85 -5.68 0.57
N LYS A 93 22.47 -4.50 0.47
CA LYS A 93 23.93 -4.36 0.31
C LYS A 93 24.45 -3.16 1.09
N THR A 94 24.50 -3.34 2.40
CA THR A 94 25.73 -3.02 3.15
C THR A 94 26.02 -4.19 4.06
N LYS A 95 26.72 -5.20 3.51
CA LYS A 95 27.64 -6.00 4.32
C LYS A 95 28.57 -4.98 4.97
N HIS A 96 28.36 -4.73 6.25
CA HIS A 96 29.38 -4.17 7.11
C HIS A 96 30.52 -5.19 7.13
N SER A 97 31.59 -4.90 6.38
CA SER A 97 32.81 -5.68 6.40
C SER A 97 33.98 -4.71 6.53
N ARG A 98 34.12 -4.13 7.72
CA ARG A 98 35.17 -4.39 8.70
C ARG A 98 35.01 -3.41 9.86
#